data_AF-A0AAE9FJ44-F1
#
_entry.id   AF-A0AAE9FJ44-F1
#
_cell.length_a   1.000
_cell.length_b   1.000
_cell.length_c   1.000
_cell.angle_alpha   90.00
_cell.angle_beta   90.00
_cell.angle_gamma   90.00
#
_symmetry.space_group_name_H-M   'P 1'
#
loop_
_entity.id
_entity.type
_entity.pdbx_description
1 polymer ?
#
loop_
_entity_poly.entity_id
_entity_poly.type
_entity_poly.pdbx_seq_one_letter_code
_entity_poly.pdbx_strand_id
1 'polypeptide(L)'
;MVVNQLESPDLLNLSICSNRSTLRVCQASPKNCAESVSIYLKKPNPSIKITFFGFRKPLEWVFCFEEDFSQKYIHRNLVVSEYHYITAHHKNSPEQIMCRNADVVEGFLKILEFFLKIFPVRLKIGVQPNIGGLQILFKSNIFAQCSEMKLTRSLENHAFNRQELGAIFKKIKVLDKLEVIAHADYVIRQAFIVDHVTLAHATWMCEHDLFRLNCRSARFLNHTFQLDDIEDLALQWLAKPYTPRLERMEFEWDPLVEIQFFTLETTKWDKNKRSRCCYKIHQRGIFDCSETFDFTRSDGLMASIGVVERGYFSTLIFYVWHDRFPTRNQQNRLKKRLNELQVQQRDINRRLGDGNDFEQSLTNPNLSAATFGNYMIQAYNLRKPRGSSKKLEEWYKFHCEILDVKKQIESLE
;
A
#
# COMPACT_ATOMS: atom_id res chain seq x y z
N MET A 1 22.23 -23.99 -11.63
CA MET A 1 21.99 -22.80 -10.80
C MET A 1 20.51 -22.76 -10.44
N VAL A 2 20.17 -22.78 -9.15
CA VAL A 2 18.76 -22.79 -8.71
C VAL A 2 18.24 -21.35 -8.78
N VAL A 3 17.47 -21.03 -9.82
CA VAL A 3 16.91 -19.69 -10.06
C VAL A 3 16.17 -19.13 -8.83
N ASN A 4 15.67 -20.00 -7.95
CA ASN A 4 14.90 -19.67 -6.75
C ASN A 4 15.74 -19.15 -5.57
N GLN A 5 17.07 -19.10 -5.72
CA GLN A 5 18.01 -18.59 -4.70
C GLN A 5 18.67 -17.26 -5.12
N LEU A 6 18.33 -16.74 -6.30
CA LEU A 6 18.92 -15.52 -6.83
C LEU A 6 18.26 -14.29 -6.22
N GLU A 7 19.05 -13.26 -5.97
CA GLU A 7 18.55 -11.96 -5.57
C GLU A 7 17.88 -11.25 -6.76
N SER A 8 17.00 -10.27 -6.49
CA SER A 8 16.25 -9.54 -7.53
C SER A 8 17.12 -8.99 -8.68
N PRO A 9 18.32 -8.43 -8.42
CA PRO A 9 19.20 -7.98 -9.49
C PRO A 9 19.70 -9.12 -10.38
N ASP A 10 20.00 -10.29 -9.82
CA ASP A 10 20.49 -11.45 -10.58
C ASP A 10 19.40 -12.12 -11.42
N LEU A 11 18.17 -12.18 -10.90
CA LEU A 11 17.00 -12.59 -11.66
C LEU A 11 16.80 -11.70 -12.89
N LEU A 12 16.97 -10.40 -12.72
CA LEU A 12 16.88 -9.44 -13.81
C LEU A 12 17.99 -9.64 -14.84
N ASN A 13 19.25 -9.74 -14.39
CA ASN A 13 20.39 -9.96 -15.29
C ASN A 13 20.17 -11.20 -16.16
N LEU A 14 19.72 -12.31 -15.57
CA LEU A 14 19.38 -13.52 -16.32
C LEU A 14 18.26 -13.30 -17.32
N SER A 15 17.22 -12.55 -16.94
CA SER A 15 16.08 -12.30 -17.81
C SER A 15 16.45 -11.46 -19.05
N ILE A 16 17.50 -10.63 -18.98
CA ILE A 16 17.99 -9.79 -20.07
C ILE A 16 18.87 -10.58 -21.05
N CYS A 17 19.51 -11.67 -20.63
CA CYS A 17 20.46 -12.41 -21.48
C CYS A 17 19.85 -13.07 -22.73
N SER A 18 18.59 -13.53 -22.68
CA SER A 18 17.90 -14.11 -23.84
C SER A 18 16.41 -14.29 -23.59
N ASN A 19 15.58 -14.28 -24.64
CA ASN A 19 14.14 -14.62 -24.55
C ASN A 19 13.89 -15.97 -23.82
N ARG A 20 14.77 -16.96 -24.02
CA ARG A 20 14.68 -18.27 -23.35
C ARG A 20 14.97 -18.16 -21.85
N SER A 21 15.92 -17.33 -21.45
CA SER A 21 16.23 -17.04 -20.05
C SER A 21 15.11 -16.25 -19.39
N THR A 22 14.51 -15.30 -20.10
CA THR A 22 13.32 -14.56 -19.66
C THR A 22 12.18 -15.51 -19.28
N LEU A 23 11.83 -16.45 -20.18
CA LEU A 23 10.78 -17.43 -19.94
C LEU A 23 11.09 -18.35 -18.75
N ARG A 24 12.36 -18.77 -18.61
CA ARG A 24 12.80 -19.59 -17.48
C ARG A 24 12.70 -18.86 -16.15
N VAL A 25 13.03 -17.57 -16.08
CA VAL A 25 12.88 -16.76 -14.86
C VAL A 25 11.41 -16.67 -14.45
N CYS A 26 10.50 -16.47 -15.42
CA CYS A 26 9.06 -16.41 -15.18
C CYS A 26 8.47 -17.74 -14.68
N GLN A 27 8.99 -18.87 -15.17
CA GLN A 27 8.48 -20.21 -14.85
C GLN A 27 9.12 -20.86 -13.61
N ALA A 28 10.23 -20.31 -13.10
CA ALA A 28 11.03 -20.98 -12.08
C ALA A 28 10.40 -20.99 -10.66
N SER A 29 9.64 -19.95 -10.30
CA SER A 29 9.02 -19.86 -8.97
C SER A 29 7.94 -18.76 -8.88
N PRO A 30 6.81 -19.02 -8.19
CA PRO A 30 5.82 -17.98 -7.86
C PRO A 30 6.40 -16.82 -7.03
N LYS A 31 7.48 -17.03 -6.27
CA LYS A 31 8.16 -15.96 -5.51
C LYS A 31 8.87 -14.97 -6.43
N ASN A 32 9.21 -15.37 -7.65
CA ASN A 32 9.85 -14.51 -8.64
C ASN A 32 8.81 -13.68 -9.42
N CYS A 33 7.51 -13.85 -9.16
CA CYS A 33 6.47 -13.02 -9.73
C CYS A 33 6.45 -11.65 -9.02
N ALA A 34 6.33 -10.58 -9.80
CA ALA A 34 6.08 -9.27 -9.23
C ALA A 34 4.67 -9.23 -8.62
N GLU A 35 4.57 -8.65 -7.44
CA GLU A 35 3.31 -8.20 -6.84
C GLU A 35 2.83 -6.92 -7.53
N SER A 36 3.76 -6.01 -7.86
CA SER A 36 3.42 -4.77 -8.56
C SER A 36 4.63 -4.19 -9.29
N VAL A 37 4.32 -3.48 -10.39
CA VAL A 37 5.24 -2.56 -11.07
C VAL A 37 4.69 -1.16 -10.89
N SER A 38 5.46 -0.30 -10.23
CA SER A 38 5.12 1.10 -9.99
C SER A 38 6.09 1.98 -10.75
N ILE A 39 5.60 3.06 -11.34
CA ILE A 39 6.46 4.10 -11.92
C ILE A 39 6.31 5.39 -11.16
N TYR A 40 7.41 6.15 -11.06
CA TYR A 40 7.40 7.48 -10.48
C TYR A 40 7.98 8.45 -11.51
N LEU A 41 7.11 9.30 -12.04
CA LEU A 41 7.48 10.33 -13.00
C LEU A 41 7.84 11.60 -12.23
N LYS A 42 9.15 11.85 -12.11
CA LYS A 42 9.74 13.04 -11.50
C LYS A 42 10.91 13.51 -12.36
N LYS A 43 11.07 14.83 -12.49
CA LYS A 43 12.24 15.50 -13.02
C LYS A 43 13.28 15.72 -11.89
N PRO A 44 14.58 15.49 -12.13
CA PRO A 44 15.14 14.95 -13.37
C PRO A 44 14.86 13.46 -13.54
N ASN A 45 14.85 12.66 -12.49
CA ASN A 45 15.00 11.21 -12.63
C ASN A 45 13.66 10.45 -12.50
N PRO A 46 13.06 9.95 -13.60
CA PRO A 46 11.95 9.01 -13.50
C PRO A 46 12.45 7.66 -12.99
N SER A 47 11.58 6.88 -12.35
CA SER A 47 11.94 5.55 -11.86
C SER A 47 10.88 4.49 -12.09
N ILE A 48 11.32 3.23 -12.15
CA ILE A 48 10.49 2.02 -12.20
C ILE A 48 10.83 1.20 -10.96
N LYS A 49 9.81 0.80 -10.20
CA LYS A 49 9.93 0.03 -8.98
C LYS A 49 9.15 -1.27 -9.09
N ILE A 50 9.79 -2.39 -8.81
CA ILE A 50 9.21 -3.72 -8.86
C ILE A 50 9.21 -4.32 -7.46
N THR A 51 8.02 -4.63 -6.97
CA THR A 51 7.83 -5.32 -5.69
C THR A 51 7.51 -6.78 -5.98
N PHE A 52 8.17 -7.71 -5.29
CA PHE A 52 8.00 -9.15 -5.48
C PHE A 52 7.34 -9.81 -4.27
N PHE A 53 6.60 -10.90 -4.50
CA PHE A 53 5.97 -11.65 -3.41
C PHE A 53 7.01 -12.28 -2.49
N GLY A 54 7.03 -11.86 -1.22
CA GLY A 54 7.85 -12.47 -0.16
C GLY A 54 9.32 -12.05 -0.12
N PHE A 55 9.74 -11.05 -0.93
CA PHE A 55 11.05 -10.42 -0.82
C PHE A 55 11.01 -9.22 0.12
N ARG A 56 12.09 -8.98 0.88
CA ARG A 56 12.15 -7.87 1.85
C ARG A 56 12.37 -6.50 1.20
N LYS A 57 12.97 -6.44 0.01
CA LYS A 57 13.31 -5.18 -0.66
C LYS A 57 12.85 -5.17 -2.13
N PRO A 58 12.19 -4.10 -2.58
CA PRO A 58 11.82 -3.92 -3.98
C PRO A 58 13.05 -3.59 -4.83
N LEU A 59 13.00 -3.95 -6.11
CA LEU A 59 13.99 -3.52 -7.10
C LEU A 59 13.58 -2.14 -7.63
N GLU A 60 14.49 -1.18 -7.64
CA GLU A 60 14.22 0.19 -8.11
C GLU A 60 15.23 0.58 -9.19
N TRP A 61 14.71 1.01 -10.34
CA TRP A 61 15.47 1.53 -11.48
C TRP A 61 15.26 3.02 -11.58
N VAL A 62 16.32 3.80 -11.34
CA VAL A 62 16.30 5.26 -11.40
C VAL A 62 17.03 5.69 -12.67
N PHE A 63 16.35 6.42 -13.54
CA PHE A 63 16.94 6.88 -14.81
C PHE A 63 17.57 8.26 -14.60
N CYS A 64 18.90 8.31 -14.66
CA CYS A 64 19.67 9.49 -14.31
C CYS A 64 20.10 10.25 -15.57
N PHE A 65 19.94 11.58 -15.55
CA PHE A 65 20.38 12.46 -16.64
C PHE A 65 21.89 12.78 -16.57
N GLU A 66 22.45 13.03 -15.38
CA GLU A 66 23.77 13.68 -15.24
C GLU A 66 24.66 13.17 -14.08
N GLU A 67 24.32 12.08 -13.39
CA GLU A 67 25.13 11.68 -12.21
C GLU A 67 26.48 11.05 -12.56
N ASP A 68 27.54 11.60 -11.96
CA ASP A 68 28.88 11.04 -11.95
C ASP A 68 28.99 9.93 -10.90
N PHE A 69 29.05 8.70 -11.39
CA PHE A 69 29.18 7.52 -10.55
C PHE A 69 30.60 7.43 -9.96
N SER A 70 30.70 7.45 -8.62
CA SER A 70 31.97 7.22 -7.93
C SER A 70 32.49 5.78 -8.10
N GLN A 71 33.77 5.53 -7.81
CA GLN A 71 34.39 4.18 -7.85
C GLN A 71 33.73 3.14 -6.91
N LYS A 72 32.82 3.53 -6.02
CA LYS A 72 32.11 2.63 -5.11
C LYS A 72 30.95 1.86 -5.78
N TYR A 73 30.60 2.23 -7.02
CA TYR A 73 29.52 1.61 -7.77
C TYR A 73 30.02 0.45 -8.63
N ILE A 74 29.21 -0.61 -8.73
CA ILE A 74 29.45 -1.69 -9.68
C ILE A 74 28.77 -1.31 -11.00
N HIS A 75 29.58 -1.19 -12.05
CA HIS A 75 29.14 -0.78 -13.38
C HIS A 75 28.86 -1.97 -14.29
N ARG A 76 27.82 -1.87 -15.11
CA ARG A 76 27.52 -2.83 -16.17
C ARG A 76 26.93 -2.17 -17.39
N ASN A 77 27.34 -2.64 -18.57
CA ASN A 77 26.69 -2.33 -19.83
C ASN A 77 25.60 -3.36 -20.10
N LEU A 78 24.40 -2.89 -20.40
CA LEU A 78 23.25 -3.71 -20.75
C LEU A 78 22.72 -3.29 -22.10
N VAL A 79 22.19 -4.26 -22.86
CA VAL A 79 21.45 -4.00 -24.09
C VAL A 79 20.06 -4.57 -23.93
N VAL A 80 19.04 -3.71 -24.02
CA VAL A 80 17.63 -4.12 -23.95
C VAL A 80 16.91 -3.51 -25.14
N SER A 81 16.29 -4.36 -25.96
CA SER A 81 15.56 -3.94 -27.16
C SER A 81 16.39 -3.05 -28.10
N GLU A 82 17.66 -3.37 -28.29
CA GLU A 82 18.64 -2.62 -29.11
C GLU A 82 19.14 -1.29 -28.49
N TYR A 83 18.65 -0.91 -27.31
CA TYR A 83 19.16 0.27 -26.58
C TYR A 83 20.28 -0.11 -25.65
N HIS A 84 21.33 0.72 -25.64
CA HIS A 84 22.47 0.58 -24.74
C HIS A 84 22.22 1.33 -23.44
N TYR A 85 22.46 0.66 -22.31
CA TYR A 85 22.32 1.22 -20.98
C TYR A 85 23.61 1.04 -20.21
N ILE A 86 24.01 2.08 -19.50
CA ILE A 86 25.04 1.99 -18.46
C ILE A 86 24.28 1.93 -17.13
N THR A 87 24.44 0.82 -16.41
CA THR A 87 23.82 0.63 -15.11
C THR A 87 24.87 0.65 -14.02
N ALA A 88 24.50 1.20 -12.87
CA ALA A 88 25.34 1.26 -11.68
C ALA A 88 24.48 0.97 -10.45
N HIS A 89 25.03 0.23 -9.49
CA HIS A 89 24.44 0.08 -8.16
C HIS A 89 25.52 0.08 -7.09
N HIS A 90 25.14 0.51 -5.89
CA HIS A 90 26.05 0.50 -4.75
C HIS A 90 26.16 -0.92 -4.17
N LYS A 91 27.35 -1.32 -3.71
CA LYS A 91 27.58 -2.67 -3.14
C LYS A 91 26.64 -3.03 -1.99
N ASN A 92 26.28 -2.05 -1.16
CA ASN A 92 25.41 -2.25 0.00
C ASN A 92 23.90 -2.11 -0.32
N SER A 93 23.56 -1.68 -1.55
CA SER A 93 22.18 -1.46 -2.00
C SER A 93 22.02 -1.94 -3.44
N PRO A 94 22.27 -3.23 -3.74
CA PRO A 94 22.22 -3.76 -5.11
C PRO A 94 20.82 -3.69 -5.74
N GLU A 95 19.78 -3.53 -4.91
CA GLU A 95 18.39 -3.36 -5.33
C GLU A 95 18.08 -1.99 -5.96
N GLN A 96 18.93 -0.98 -5.76
CA GLN A 96 18.77 0.34 -6.36
C GLN A 96 19.73 0.48 -7.53
N ILE A 97 19.18 0.41 -8.74
CA ILE A 97 19.92 0.44 -9.99
C ILE A 97 19.74 1.82 -10.62
N MET A 98 20.84 2.54 -10.72
CA MET A 98 20.92 3.75 -11.51
C MET A 98 21.15 3.37 -12.96
N CYS A 99 20.39 3.98 -13.87
CA CYS A 99 20.38 3.67 -15.27
C CYS A 99 20.62 4.93 -16.09
N ARG A 100 21.64 4.91 -16.94
CA ARG A 100 21.96 5.97 -17.89
C ARG A 100 21.71 5.49 -19.31
N ASN A 101 21.01 6.30 -20.07
CA ASN A 101 20.75 6.13 -21.49
C ASN A 101 20.87 7.50 -22.19
N ALA A 102 21.22 7.50 -23.48
CA ALA A 102 21.32 8.74 -24.26
C ALA A 102 19.97 9.46 -24.40
N ASP A 103 18.87 8.72 -24.50
CA ASP A 103 17.50 9.22 -24.45
C ASP A 103 16.75 8.57 -23.27
N VAL A 104 16.66 9.31 -22.16
CA VAL A 104 15.99 8.82 -20.95
C VAL A 104 14.52 8.50 -21.19
N VAL A 105 13.81 9.24 -22.04
CA VAL A 105 12.38 9.03 -22.28
C VAL A 105 12.17 7.72 -23.01
N GLU A 106 12.90 7.50 -24.09
CA GLU A 106 12.79 6.30 -24.90
C GLU A 106 13.35 5.07 -24.16
N GLY A 107 14.51 5.21 -23.53
CA GLY A 107 15.12 4.15 -22.73
C GLY A 107 14.22 3.71 -21.56
N PHE A 108 13.57 4.66 -20.88
CA PHE A 108 12.60 4.37 -19.83
C PHE A 108 11.44 3.51 -20.37
N LEU A 109 10.85 3.88 -21.51
CA LEU A 109 9.76 3.13 -22.12
C LEU A 109 10.18 1.71 -22.47
N LYS A 110 11.36 1.53 -23.06
CA LYS A 110 11.84 0.21 -23.49
C LYS A 110 12.10 -0.73 -22.32
N ILE A 111 12.67 -0.21 -21.22
CA ILE A 111 12.82 -0.98 -19.99
C ILE A 111 11.47 -1.30 -19.36
N LEU A 112 10.52 -0.36 -19.36
CA LEU A 112 9.16 -0.61 -18.85
C LEU A 112 8.42 -1.67 -19.67
N GLU A 113 8.50 -1.62 -21.01
CA GLU A 113 7.96 -2.64 -21.92
C GLU A 113 8.53 -4.01 -21.59
N PHE A 114 9.86 -4.08 -21.41
CA PHE A 114 10.54 -5.31 -21.04
C PHE A 114 10.04 -5.84 -19.69
N PHE A 115 9.93 -5.00 -18.67
CA PHE A 115 9.43 -5.44 -17.36
C PHE A 115 7.99 -5.90 -17.39
N LEU A 116 7.10 -5.21 -18.10
CA LEU A 116 5.69 -5.61 -18.20
C LEU A 116 5.50 -6.87 -19.04
N LYS A 117 6.42 -7.19 -19.96
CA LYS A 117 6.45 -8.47 -20.68
C LYS A 117 6.80 -9.63 -19.74
N ILE A 118 7.69 -9.40 -18.77
CA ILE A 118 8.14 -10.41 -17.80
C ILE A 118 7.12 -10.56 -16.67
N PHE A 119 6.59 -9.44 -16.20
CA PHE A 119 5.70 -9.36 -15.07
C PHE A 119 4.33 -8.88 -15.56
N PRO A 120 3.39 -9.79 -15.83
CA PRO A 120 2.06 -9.45 -16.32
C PRO A 120 1.19 -8.91 -15.18
N VAL A 121 1.59 -7.76 -14.63
CA VAL A 121 0.90 -7.04 -13.56
C VAL A 121 0.40 -5.70 -14.10
N ARG A 122 -0.66 -5.17 -13.47
CA ARG A 122 -1.15 -3.83 -13.79
C ARG A 122 -0.21 -2.77 -13.23
N LEU A 123 0.03 -1.74 -14.04
CA LEU A 123 0.89 -0.62 -13.70
C LEU A 123 0.27 0.25 -12.60
N LYS A 124 1.10 0.69 -11.65
CA LYS A 124 0.79 1.80 -10.73
C LYS A 124 1.57 3.04 -11.16
N ILE A 125 0.91 4.20 -11.24
CA ILE A 125 1.51 5.44 -11.74
C ILE A 125 1.55 6.49 -10.63
N GLY A 126 2.74 6.94 -10.28
CA GLY A 126 2.97 8.11 -9.46
C GLY A 126 3.49 9.27 -10.30
N VAL A 127 2.82 10.42 -10.23
CA VAL A 127 3.24 11.66 -10.89
C VAL A 127 3.61 12.66 -9.80
N GLN A 128 4.88 13.01 -9.75
CA GLN A 128 5.45 13.88 -8.73
C GLN A 128 5.53 15.35 -9.22
N PRO A 129 5.81 16.31 -8.32
CA PRO A 129 5.50 17.72 -8.55
C PRO A 129 6.14 18.41 -9.75
N ASN A 130 7.19 17.83 -10.33
CA ASN A 130 7.85 18.35 -11.52
C ASN A 130 8.03 17.18 -12.49
N ILE A 131 7.31 17.19 -13.62
CA ILE A 131 7.42 16.15 -14.65
C ILE A 131 8.26 16.58 -15.85
N GLY A 132 8.58 17.87 -15.98
CA GLY A 132 9.39 18.38 -17.09
C GLY A 132 8.79 18.09 -18.48
N GLY A 133 9.50 17.27 -19.27
CA GLY A 133 9.09 16.77 -20.58
C GLY A 133 8.47 15.36 -20.56
N LEU A 134 8.39 14.72 -19.39
CA LEU A 134 7.94 13.33 -19.24
C LEU A 134 6.45 13.11 -19.55
N GLN A 135 5.65 14.16 -19.68
CA GLN A 135 4.27 14.11 -20.17
C GLN A 135 4.14 13.44 -21.55
N ILE A 136 5.22 13.43 -22.34
CA ILE A 136 5.24 12.74 -23.64
C ILE A 136 5.05 11.23 -23.49
N LEU A 137 5.44 10.65 -22.34
CA LEU A 137 5.28 9.22 -22.05
C LEU A 137 3.81 8.81 -22.11
N PHE A 138 2.87 9.67 -21.69
CA PHE A 138 1.43 9.39 -21.75
C PHE A 138 0.86 9.26 -23.16
N LYS A 139 1.66 9.47 -24.22
CA LYS A 139 1.28 9.12 -25.59
C LYS A 139 1.42 7.61 -25.87
N SER A 140 2.22 6.88 -25.10
CA SER A 140 2.39 5.44 -25.26
C SER A 140 1.18 4.66 -24.76
N ASN A 141 0.80 3.62 -25.51
CA ASN A 141 -0.33 2.73 -25.18
C ASN A 141 -0.11 1.93 -23.88
N ILE A 142 1.13 1.83 -23.40
CA ILE A 142 1.45 1.18 -22.12
C ILE A 142 0.70 1.85 -20.96
N PHE A 143 0.46 3.16 -21.07
CA PHE A 143 -0.25 3.93 -20.05
C PHE A 143 -1.76 3.98 -20.26
N ALA A 144 -2.33 3.29 -21.25
CA ALA A 144 -3.77 3.37 -21.53
C ALA A 144 -4.64 2.99 -20.32
N GLN A 145 -4.12 2.15 -19.43
CA GLN A 145 -4.76 1.80 -18.17
C GLN A 145 -3.75 1.59 -17.04
N CYS A 146 -4.17 1.89 -15.81
CA CYS A 146 -3.40 1.61 -14.60
C CYS A 146 -4.33 1.14 -13.47
N SER A 147 -3.82 0.30 -12.57
CA SER A 147 -4.56 -0.08 -11.35
C SER A 147 -4.67 1.11 -10.40
N GLU A 148 -3.56 1.81 -10.19
CA GLU A 148 -3.49 2.94 -9.27
C GLU A 148 -2.85 4.16 -9.93
N MET A 149 -3.39 5.35 -9.65
CA MET A 149 -2.79 6.62 -10.04
C MET A 149 -2.69 7.55 -8.83
N LYS A 150 -1.51 8.11 -8.62
CA LYS A 150 -1.23 9.10 -7.58
C LYS A 150 -0.62 10.35 -8.21
N LEU A 151 -1.29 11.49 -8.07
CA LEU A 151 -0.84 12.80 -8.54
C LEU A 151 -0.53 13.68 -7.33
N THR A 152 0.71 14.16 -7.19
CA THR A 152 1.10 15.03 -6.07
C THR A 152 1.89 16.23 -6.58
N ARG A 153 1.56 17.44 -6.12
CA ARG A 153 2.35 18.67 -6.32
C ARG A 153 2.88 19.17 -4.95
N SER A 154 4.03 19.84 -4.93
CA SER A 154 4.58 20.43 -3.70
C SER A 154 3.85 21.73 -3.40
N LEU A 155 3.88 22.18 -2.14
CA LEU A 155 3.25 23.46 -1.75
C LEU A 155 3.79 24.66 -2.54
N GLU A 156 5.07 24.60 -2.94
CA GLU A 156 5.73 25.63 -3.76
C GLU A 156 5.43 25.51 -5.27
N ASN A 157 4.96 24.36 -5.76
CA ASN A 157 4.70 24.12 -7.18
C ASN A 157 3.20 24.06 -7.47
N HIS A 158 2.85 24.76 -8.55
CA HIS A 158 1.48 25.09 -8.96
C HIS A 158 0.51 23.90 -9.03
N ALA A 159 -0.76 24.24 -8.85
CA ALA A 159 -1.93 23.40 -9.13
C ALA A 159 -1.78 22.65 -10.46
N PHE A 160 -2.34 21.45 -10.55
CA PHE A 160 -2.51 20.84 -11.86
C PHE A 160 -3.52 21.67 -12.66
N ASN A 161 -3.10 22.18 -13.81
CA ASN A 161 -4.00 22.94 -14.65
C ASN A 161 -4.96 21.99 -15.39
N ARG A 162 -6.06 22.57 -15.88
CA ARG A 162 -7.14 21.85 -16.57
C ARG A 162 -6.66 21.07 -17.81
N GLN A 163 -5.71 21.61 -18.57
CA GLN A 163 -5.20 20.99 -19.80
C GLN A 163 -4.36 19.75 -19.49
N GLU A 164 -3.51 19.82 -18.47
CA GLU A 164 -2.70 18.69 -18.00
C GLU A 164 -3.58 17.52 -17.53
N LEU A 165 -4.51 17.78 -16.61
CA LEU A 165 -5.41 16.74 -16.11
C LEU A 165 -6.31 16.19 -17.21
N GLY A 166 -6.80 17.07 -18.11
CA GLY A 166 -7.54 16.66 -19.30
C GLY A 166 -6.73 15.73 -20.20
N ALA A 167 -5.45 16.03 -20.44
CA ALA A 167 -4.58 15.20 -21.27
C ALA A 167 -4.31 13.82 -20.63
N ILE A 168 -4.10 13.78 -19.30
CA ILE A 168 -3.88 12.55 -18.55
C ILE A 168 -5.15 11.69 -18.54
N PHE A 169 -6.26 12.22 -18.02
CA PHE A 169 -7.48 11.44 -17.81
C PHE A 169 -8.29 11.15 -19.08
N LYS A 170 -7.98 11.81 -20.22
CA LYS A 170 -8.50 11.43 -21.54
C LYS A 170 -7.84 10.17 -22.09
N LYS A 171 -6.60 9.90 -21.71
CA LYS A 171 -5.79 8.79 -22.27
C LYS A 171 -5.65 7.60 -21.33
N ILE A 172 -5.67 7.86 -20.02
CA ILE A 172 -5.38 6.86 -19.01
C ILE A 172 -6.65 6.53 -18.24
N LYS A 173 -7.03 5.25 -18.24
CA LYS A 173 -8.10 4.71 -17.41
C LYS A 173 -7.55 4.15 -16.09
N VAL A 174 -7.96 4.73 -14.98
CA VAL A 174 -7.67 4.25 -13.63
C VAL A 174 -8.74 3.25 -13.23
N LEU A 175 -8.32 2.07 -12.76
CA LEU A 175 -9.24 0.97 -12.47
C LEU A 175 -9.62 0.89 -11.00
N ASP A 176 -8.64 0.94 -10.10
CA ASP A 176 -8.84 0.54 -8.71
C ASP A 176 -8.72 1.73 -7.75
N LYS A 177 -7.64 2.51 -7.84
CA LYS A 177 -7.37 3.61 -6.90
C LYS A 177 -6.89 4.90 -7.57
N LEU A 178 -7.50 6.02 -7.18
CA LEU A 178 -7.09 7.37 -7.58
C LEU A 178 -6.76 8.22 -6.36
N GLU A 179 -5.59 8.85 -6.36
CA GLU A 179 -5.14 9.76 -5.32
C GLU A 179 -4.64 11.06 -5.96
N VAL A 180 -5.26 12.19 -5.64
CA VAL A 180 -4.87 13.53 -6.13
C VAL A 180 -4.64 14.42 -4.93
N ILE A 181 -3.38 14.66 -4.61
CA ILE A 181 -2.94 15.49 -3.47
C ILE A 181 -2.34 16.78 -4.03
N ALA A 182 -3.21 17.62 -4.59
CA ALA A 182 -2.88 18.92 -5.16
C ALA A 182 -4.16 19.68 -5.49
N HIS A 183 -4.10 21.01 -5.56
CA HIS A 183 -5.16 21.80 -6.19
C HIS A 183 -5.39 21.32 -7.63
N ALA A 184 -6.64 21.03 -7.95
CA ALA A 184 -7.07 20.54 -9.25
C ALA A 184 -8.40 21.19 -9.62
N ASP A 185 -8.36 22.25 -10.43
CA ASP A 185 -9.57 22.88 -10.99
C ASP A 185 -10.04 22.11 -12.25
N TYR A 186 -10.44 20.86 -12.04
CA TYR A 186 -10.87 19.94 -13.09
C TYR A 186 -11.76 18.84 -12.51
N VAL A 187 -12.94 18.63 -13.11
CA VAL A 187 -13.84 17.53 -12.76
C VAL A 187 -13.24 16.20 -13.21
N ILE A 188 -12.66 15.46 -12.26
CA ILE A 188 -12.06 14.15 -12.54
C ILE A 188 -13.14 13.08 -12.55
N ARG A 189 -13.79 12.86 -13.70
CA ARG A 189 -14.90 11.89 -13.83
C ARG A 189 -14.57 10.48 -13.33
N GLN A 190 -13.31 10.06 -13.44
CA GLN A 190 -12.90 8.73 -12.99
C GLN A 190 -12.95 8.58 -11.45
N ALA A 191 -12.89 9.68 -10.70
CA ALA A 191 -13.05 9.69 -9.24
C ALA A 191 -14.39 9.08 -8.78
N PHE A 192 -15.43 9.16 -9.62
CA PHE A 192 -16.76 8.63 -9.30
C PHE A 192 -16.90 7.11 -9.45
N ILE A 193 -15.97 6.44 -10.11
CA ILE A 193 -16.12 5.02 -10.51
C ILE A 193 -15.03 4.09 -9.98
N VAL A 194 -13.91 4.64 -9.48
CA VAL A 194 -12.84 3.86 -8.87
C VAL A 194 -13.26 3.34 -7.49
N ASP A 195 -12.70 2.20 -7.06
CA ASP A 195 -12.99 1.63 -5.74
C ASP A 195 -12.49 2.53 -4.60
N HIS A 196 -11.35 3.18 -4.79
CA HIS A 196 -10.72 3.99 -3.76
C HIS A 196 -10.33 5.36 -4.31
N VAL A 197 -10.84 6.42 -3.68
CA VAL A 197 -10.52 7.79 -4.08
C VAL A 197 -9.96 8.58 -2.91
N THR A 198 -8.91 9.35 -3.15
CA THR A 198 -8.41 10.37 -2.21
C THR A 198 -8.20 11.66 -2.97
N LEU A 199 -8.85 12.73 -2.53
CA LEU A 199 -8.77 14.05 -3.16
C LEU A 199 -8.40 15.08 -2.10
N ALA A 200 -7.37 15.87 -2.38
CA ALA A 200 -7.04 17.06 -1.61
C ALA A 200 -7.41 18.31 -2.42
N HIS A 201 -7.94 19.34 -1.77
CA HIS A 201 -8.24 20.63 -2.42
C HIS A 201 -9.14 20.51 -3.66
N ALA A 202 -10.10 19.57 -3.65
CA ALA A 202 -11.04 19.35 -4.74
C ALA A 202 -12.22 20.33 -4.67
N THR A 203 -11.94 21.63 -4.86
CA THR A 203 -12.93 22.72 -4.78
C THR A 203 -14.03 22.66 -5.83
N TRP A 204 -13.87 21.81 -6.85
CA TRP A 204 -14.87 21.58 -7.88
C TRP A 204 -16.00 20.64 -7.44
N MET A 205 -15.82 19.87 -6.37
CA MET A 205 -16.86 18.97 -5.87
C MET A 205 -17.87 19.74 -5.03
N CYS A 206 -19.15 19.49 -5.30
CA CYS A 206 -20.25 19.91 -4.45
C CYS A 206 -20.95 18.70 -3.81
N GLU A 207 -21.91 18.97 -2.94
CA GLU A 207 -22.80 17.99 -2.30
C GLU A 207 -23.34 16.93 -3.29
N HIS A 208 -23.87 17.39 -4.43
CA HIS A 208 -24.40 16.50 -5.47
C HIS A 208 -23.34 15.53 -6.03
N ASP A 209 -22.07 15.93 -6.08
CA ASP A 209 -20.99 15.06 -6.53
C ASP A 209 -20.60 14.00 -5.50
N LEU A 210 -20.76 14.26 -4.19
CA LEU A 210 -20.57 13.24 -3.16
C LEU A 210 -21.54 12.06 -3.36
N PHE A 211 -22.79 12.33 -3.71
CA PHE A 211 -23.80 11.29 -3.92
C PHE A 211 -23.56 10.42 -5.16
N ARG A 212 -22.75 10.92 -6.10
CA ARG A 212 -22.43 10.20 -7.34
C ARG A 212 -21.27 9.23 -7.20
N LEU A 213 -20.57 9.27 -6.07
CA LEU A 213 -19.44 8.38 -5.80
C LEU A 213 -19.94 6.93 -5.70
N ASN A 214 -19.44 6.09 -6.61
CA ASN A 214 -19.66 4.65 -6.61
C ASN A 214 -18.34 3.94 -6.24
N CYS A 215 -17.83 4.26 -5.06
CA CYS A 215 -16.57 3.76 -4.52
C CYS A 215 -16.79 2.94 -3.24
N ARG A 216 -15.77 2.15 -2.86
CA ARG A 216 -15.68 1.52 -1.54
C ARG A 216 -15.21 2.48 -0.48
N SER A 217 -14.21 3.29 -0.80
CA SER A 217 -13.69 4.30 0.13
C SER A 217 -13.40 5.63 -0.53
N ALA A 218 -13.80 6.72 0.11
CA ALA A 218 -13.40 8.07 -0.26
C ALA A 218 -12.67 8.77 0.89
N ARG A 219 -11.67 9.59 0.57
CA ARG A 219 -11.01 10.49 1.51
C ARG A 219 -10.89 11.88 0.92
N PHE A 220 -11.33 12.87 1.67
CA PHE A 220 -11.29 14.29 1.30
C PHE A 220 -10.39 15.04 2.27
N LEU A 221 -9.39 15.73 1.72
CA LEU A 221 -8.45 16.57 2.47
C LEU A 221 -8.64 18.02 2.02
N ASN A 222 -8.55 18.98 2.94
CA ASN A 222 -8.77 20.40 2.65
C ASN A 222 -9.99 20.64 1.73
N HIS A 223 -11.14 20.06 2.10
CA HIS A 223 -12.39 20.16 1.35
C HIS A 223 -13.26 21.31 1.84
N THR A 224 -14.34 21.59 1.10
CA THR A 224 -15.30 22.66 1.44
C THR A 224 -16.62 22.12 1.97
N PHE A 225 -16.80 20.79 2.04
CA PHE A 225 -18.02 20.18 2.59
C PHE A 225 -18.25 20.59 4.04
N GLN A 226 -19.48 20.99 4.32
CA GLN A 226 -19.99 21.31 5.65
C GLN A 226 -20.63 20.08 6.28
N LEU A 227 -21.01 20.18 7.56
CA LEU A 227 -21.66 19.09 8.26
C LEU A 227 -22.99 18.70 7.61
N ASP A 228 -23.77 19.69 7.16
CA ASP A 228 -25.06 19.48 6.48
C ASP A 228 -24.91 18.64 5.21
N ASP A 229 -23.87 18.89 4.39
CA ASP A 229 -23.58 18.08 3.18
C ASP A 229 -23.33 16.60 3.52
N ILE A 230 -22.69 16.35 4.67
CA ILE A 230 -22.35 15.01 5.14
C ILE A 230 -23.56 14.35 5.81
N GLU A 231 -24.42 15.12 6.48
CA GLU A 231 -25.69 14.66 7.02
C GLU A 231 -26.63 14.23 5.88
N ASP A 232 -26.74 15.02 4.81
CA ASP A 232 -27.53 14.69 3.62
C ASP A 232 -27.01 13.42 2.92
N LEU A 233 -25.69 13.21 2.91
CA LEU A 233 -25.09 11.94 2.46
C LEU A 233 -25.55 10.75 3.30
N ALA A 234 -25.59 10.89 4.62
CA ALA A 234 -26.04 9.84 5.52
C ALA A 234 -27.54 9.53 5.32
N LEU A 235 -28.37 10.56 5.19
CA LEU A 235 -29.81 10.44 4.91
C LEU A 235 -30.08 9.77 3.56
N GLN A 236 -29.33 10.12 2.52
CA GLN A 236 -29.46 9.46 1.23
C GLN A 236 -28.98 8.01 1.24
N TRP A 237 -27.92 7.71 1.99
CA TRP A 237 -27.46 6.34 2.15
C TRP A 237 -28.51 5.47 2.87
N LEU A 238 -29.19 6.03 3.88
CA LEU A 238 -30.33 5.41 4.55
C LEU A 238 -31.49 5.14 3.56
N ALA A 239 -31.79 6.09 2.68
CA ALA A 239 -32.89 5.96 1.73
C ALA A 239 -32.60 4.99 0.55
N LYS A 240 -31.33 4.74 0.21
CA LYS A 240 -30.92 3.96 -0.98
C LYS A 240 -30.30 2.61 -0.60
N PRO A 241 -31.07 1.52 -0.44
CA PRO A 241 -30.56 0.22 -0.03
C PRO A 241 -29.57 -0.42 -1.03
N TYR A 242 -29.57 0.01 -2.30
CA TYR A 242 -28.75 -0.54 -3.37
C TYR A 242 -27.34 0.08 -3.50
N THR A 243 -26.85 0.80 -2.48
CA THR A 243 -25.47 1.32 -2.41
C THR A 243 -24.54 0.46 -1.52
N PRO A 244 -24.45 -0.88 -1.70
CA PRO A 244 -23.73 -1.75 -0.75
C PRO A 244 -22.21 -1.63 -0.87
N ARG A 245 -21.68 -0.96 -1.89
CA ARG A 245 -20.23 -0.89 -2.10
C ARG A 245 -19.54 0.03 -1.11
N LEU A 246 -20.24 1.04 -0.60
CA LEU A 246 -19.63 2.02 0.29
C LEU A 246 -19.27 1.33 1.62
N GLU A 247 -17.98 1.38 1.94
CA GLU A 247 -17.41 0.92 3.20
C GLU A 247 -17.04 2.12 4.07
N ARG A 248 -16.58 3.23 3.47
CA ARG A 248 -16.11 4.41 4.21
C ARG A 248 -16.06 5.72 3.42
N MET A 249 -16.37 6.82 4.08
CA MET A 249 -15.87 8.15 3.72
C MET A 249 -15.11 8.78 4.89
N GLU A 250 -14.02 9.49 4.58
CA GLU A 250 -13.19 10.21 5.54
C GLU A 250 -13.06 11.67 5.09
N PHE A 251 -13.35 12.58 6.00
CA PHE A 251 -13.31 14.03 5.80
C PHE A 251 -12.32 14.61 6.80
N GLU A 252 -11.28 15.29 6.32
CA GLU A 252 -10.39 16.04 7.20
C GLU A 252 -11.21 17.09 7.96
N TRP A 253 -11.14 17.04 9.29
CA TRP A 253 -12.06 17.80 10.14
C TRP A 253 -11.29 18.52 11.24
N ASP A 254 -11.69 19.75 11.53
CA ASP A 254 -11.14 20.52 12.64
C ASP A 254 -11.68 19.94 13.96
N PRO A 255 -10.82 19.44 14.88
CA PRO A 255 -11.25 18.93 16.17
C PRO A 255 -12.02 19.93 17.03
N LEU A 256 -11.85 21.23 16.79
CA LEU A 256 -12.50 22.29 17.55
C LEU A 256 -13.95 22.53 17.10
N VAL A 257 -14.33 22.00 15.94
CA VAL A 257 -15.70 22.13 15.41
C VAL A 257 -16.52 20.95 15.90
N GLU A 258 -17.39 21.22 16.88
CA GLU A 258 -18.36 20.26 17.37
C GLU A 258 -19.31 19.80 16.25
N ILE A 259 -19.71 18.53 16.30
CA ILE A 259 -20.65 17.96 15.37
C ILE A 259 -22.01 17.76 16.04
N GLN A 260 -23.05 18.30 15.42
CA GLN A 260 -24.43 18.06 15.82
C GLN A 260 -25.27 17.80 14.56
N PHE A 261 -25.93 16.65 14.53
CA PHE A 261 -26.85 16.28 13.47
C PHE A 261 -28.27 16.70 13.86
N PHE A 262 -28.98 17.38 12.97
CA PHE A 262 -30.32 17.93 13.25
C PHE A 262 -31.44 17.02 12.74
N THR A 263 -31.20 16.30 11.66
CA THR A 263 -32.20 15.51 10.92
C THR A 263 -31.92 14.01 11.00
N LEU A 264 -30.64 13.62 11.06
CA LEU A 264 -30.23 12.23 11.16
C LEU A 264 -30.49 11.70 12.56
N GLU A 265 -31.48 10.81 12.67
CA GLU A 265 -31.73 10.06 13.90
C GLU A 265 -30.56 9.11 14.18
N THR A 266 -29.86 9.36 15.29
CA THR A 266 -28.71 8.56 15.69
C THR A 266 -28.82 8.05 17.12
N THR A 267 -28.03 7.03 17.42
CA THR A 267 -27.88 6.45 18.74
C THR A 267 -26.41 6.43 19.14
N LYS A 268 -26.10 6.48 20.44
CA LYS A 268 -24.73 6.30 20.91
C LYS A 268 -24.25 4.87 20.65
N TRP A 269 -22.94 4.71 20.55
CA TRP A 269 -22.31 3.40 20.43
C TRP A 269 -22.80 2.40 21.49
N ASP A 270 -23.14 1.19 21.05
CA ASP A 270 -23.47 0.05 21.89
C ASP A 270 -22.53 -1.12 21.57
N LYS A 271 -21.74 -1.54 22.58
CA LYS A 271 -20.80 -2.67 22.50
C LYS A 271 -21.45 -4.00 22.08
N ASN A 272 -22.75 -4.15 22.29
CA ASN A 272 -23.50 -5.36 21.91
C ASN A 272 -23.97 -5.33 20.46
N LYS A 273 -24.01 -4.15 19.84
CA LYS A 273 -24.43 -3.99 18.44
C LYS A 273 -23.28 -4.03 17.46
N ARG A 274 -22.11 -3.49 17.84
CA ARG A 274 -20.88 -3.51 17.03
C ARG A 274 -19.61 -3.34 17.87
N SER A 275 -18.46 -3.65 17.26
CA SER A 275 -17.13 -3.38 17.81
C SER A 275 -16.91 -1.90 18.08
N ARG A 276 -16.07 -1.62 19.08
CA ARG A 276 -15.56 -0.29 19.39
C ARG A 276 -14.76 0.30 18.23
N CYS A 277 -13.90 -0.52 17.60
CA CYS A 277 -12.93 -0.05 16.63
C CYS A 277 -13.19 -0.59 15.21
N CYS A 278 -12.82 0.19 14.20
CA CYS A 278 -12.74 -0.24 12.81
C CYS A 278 -11.29 -0.18 12.28
N TYR A 279 -10.97 -0.93 11.22
CA TYR A 279 -9.62 -0.92 10.64
C TYR A 279 -9.34 0.37 9.87
N LYS A 280 -8.11 0.89 9.88
CA LYS A 280 -7.74 1.97 8.95
C LYS A 280 -7.67 1.40 7.53
N ILE A 281 -8.43 1.95 6.57
CA ILE A 281 -8.33 1.51 5.17
C ILE A 281 -7.02 2.08 4.59
N HIS A 282 -6.25 1.21 3.91
CA HIS A 282 -4.95 1.52 3.30
C HIS A 282 -3.81 1.86 4.29
N GLN A 283 -3.99 1.64 5.60
CA GLN A 283 -2.97 1.85 6.62
C GLN A 283 -3.05 0.76 7.70
N ARG A 284 -1.94 0.49 8.39
CA ARG A 284 -1.98 -0.33 9.61
C ARG A 284 -2.64 0.46 10.74
N GLY A 285 -3.42 -0.25 11.57
CA GLY A 285 -4.02 0.31 12.78
C GLY A 285 -5.55 0.33 12.75
N ILE A 286 -6.12 0.92 13.79
CA ILE A 286 -7.56 0.99 14.03
C ILE A 286 -7.98 2.42 14.37
N PHE A 287 -9.22 2.77 14.05
CA PHE A 287 -9.89 3.95 14.60
C PHE A 287 -10.77 3.52 15.76
N ASP A 288 -10.70 4.26 16.86
CA ASP A 288 -11.68 4.15 17.93
C ASP A 288 -12.95 4.87 17.50
N CYS A 289 -14.07 4.14 17.47
CA CYS A 289 -15.38 4.66 17.07
C CYS A 289 -16.36 4.64 18.26
N SER A 290 -15.88 4.64 19.52
CA SER A 290 -16.75 4.69 20.71
C SER A 290 -17.56 5.98 20.79
N GLU A 291 -16.98 7.10 20.36
CA GLU A 291 -17.62 8.43 20.41
C GLU A 291 -18.41 8.77 19.13
N THR A 292 -18.54 7.82 18.21
CA THR A 292 -19.32 8.01 16.98
C THR A 292 -20.80 7.66 17.20
N PHE A 293 -21.64 8.24 16.36
CA PHE A 293 -23.09 8.07 16.36
C PHE A 293 -23.52 6.99 15.37
N ASP A 294 -24.36 6.05 15.81
CA ASP A 294 -24.81 4.90 15.04
C ASP A 294 -26.23 5.08 14.52
N PHE A 295 -26.46 4.63 13.28
CA PHE A 295 -27.76 4.55 12.65
C PHE A 295 -27.83 3.31 11.75
N THR A 296 -29.04 2.81 11.53
CA THR A 296 -29.26 1.53 10.82
C THR A 296 -30.26 1.73 9.71
N ARG A 297 -29.88 1.28 8.52
CA ARG A 297 -30.74 1.29 7.34
C ARG A 297 -31.78 0.18 7.41
N SER A 298 -32.86 0.32 6.65
CA SER A 298 -33.98 -0.63 6.63
C SER A 298 -33.60 -2.07 6.28
N ASP A 299 -32.48 -2.29 5.60
CA ASP A 299 -31.93 -3.62 5.27
C ASP A 299 -31.06 -4.23 6.39
N GLY A 300 -30.93 -3.54 7.53
CA GLY A 300 -30.13 -3.97 8.67
C GLY A 300 -28.65 -3.61 8.57
N LEU A 301 -28.19 -2.96 7.49
CA LEU A 301 -26.83 -2.46 7.39
C LEU A 301 -26.67 -1.25 8.34
N MET A 302 -25.62 -1.27 9.14
CA MET A 302 -25.35 -0.25 10.15
C MET A 302 -24.22 0.66 9.70
N ALA A 303 -24.32 1.95 9.98
CA ALA A 303 -23.26 2.90 9.80
C ALA A 303 -23.00 3.70 11.08
N SER A 304 -21.77 4.20 11.20
CA SER A 304 -21.38 5.15 12.23
C SER A 304 -20.88 6.43 11.58
N ILE A 305 -21.23 7.56 12.18
CA ILE A 305 -20.75 8.88 11.78
C ILE A 305 -20.19 9.62 12.99
N GLY A 306 -19.03 10.24 12.87
CA GLY A 306 -18.49 11.07 13.94
C GLY A 306 -17.02 11.42 13.76
N VAL A 307 -16.46 12.19 14.68
CA VAL A 307 -15.04 12.56 14.65
C VAL A 307 -14.22 11.47 15.33
N VAL A 308 -13.14 11.05 14.68
CA VAL A 308 -12.15 10.11 15.23
C VAL A 308 -10.75 10.72 15.17
N GLU A 309 -9.93 10.40 16.16
CA GLU A 309 -8.55 10.88 16.22
C GLU A 309 -7.65 10.13 15.22
N ARG A 310 -6.77 10.90 14.56
CA ARG A 310 -5.78 10.39 13.62
C ARG A 310 -4.42 11.04 13.86
N GLY A 311 -3.78 10.68 14.97
CA GLY A 311 -2.48 11.24 15.32
C GLY A 311 -2.62 12.72 15.68
N TYR A 312 -2.03 13.61 14.88
CA TYR A 312 -2.10 15.07 15.08
C TYR A 312 -3.30 15.74 14.42
N PHE A 313 -4.13 14.99 13.70
CA PHE A 313 -5.30 15.50 12.97
C PHE A 313 -6.55 14.75 13.39
N SER A 314 -7.70 15.37 13.19
CA SER A 314 -9.00 14.74 13.35
C SER A 314 -9.63 14.44 12.00
N THR A 315 -10.53 13.48 11.98
CA THR A 315 -11.24 13.06 10.76
C THR A 315 -12.67 12.77 11.12
N LEU A 316 -13.61 13.40 10.41
CA LEU A 316 -15.00 12.98 10.42
C LEU A 316 -15.11 11.74 9.54
N ILE A 317 -15.50 10.63 10.14
CA ILE A 317 -15.66 9.34 9.46
C ILE A 317 -17.15 9.06 9.27
N PHE A 318 -17.51 8.63 8.07
CA PHE A 318 -18.76 7.91 7.78
C PHE A 318 -18.37 6.47 7.46
N TYR A 319 -18.67 5.52 8.36
CA TYR A 319 -18.22 4.14 8.24
C TYR A 319 -19.38 3.16 8.19
N VAL A 320 -19.37 2.26 7.22
CA VAL A 320 -20.42 1.26 7.02
C VAL A 320 -19.93 -0.11 7.52
N TRP A 321 -20.62 -0.66 8.53
CA TRP A 321 -20.28 -1.92 9.17
C TRP A 321 -20.79 -3.13 8.39
N HIS A 322 -20.08 -3.47 7.31
CA HIS A 322 -20.28 -4.73 6.58
C HIS A 322 -19.97 -5.96 7.43
N ASP A 323 -19.04 -5.82 8.36
CA ASP A 323 -18.86 -6.70 9.50
C ASP A 323 -19.02 -5.84 10.76
N ARG A 324 -19.99 -6.17 11.62
CA ARG A 324 -20.24 -5.43 12.87
C ARG A 324 -19.17 -5.70 13.93
N PHE A 325 -18.42 -6.80 13.83
CA PHE A 325 -17.40 -7.18 14.82
C PHE A 325 -16.04 -7.54 14.18
N PRO A 326 -15.47 -6.65 13.36
CA PRO A 326 -14.29 -6.96 12.55
C PRO A 326 -13.07 -7.27 13.42
N THR A 327 -12.91 -6.57 14.54
CA THR A 327 -11.81 -6.81 15.50
C THR A 327 -11.95 -8.14 16.21
N ARG A 328 -13.16 -8.54 16.62
CA ARG A 328 -13.41 -9.83 17.28
C ARG A 328 -13.17 -11.00 16.33
N ASN A 329 -13.65 -10.88 15.08
CA ASN A 329 -13.44 -11.89 14.05
C ASN A 329 -11.95 -12.05 13.73
N GLN A 330 -11.21 -10.95 13.63
CA GLN A 330 -9.76 -11.00 13.45
C GLN A 330 -9.05 -11.55 14.67
N GLN A 331 -9.42 -11.15 15.89
CA GLN A 331 -8.84 -11.68 17.12
C GLN A 331 -9.05 -13.20 17.20
N ASN A 332 -10.23 -13.70 16.84
CA ASN A 332 -10.51 -15.13 16.77
C ASN A 332 -9.62 -15.85 15.74
N ARG A 333 -9.46 -15.26 14.54
CA ARG A 333 -8.57 -15.79 13.50
C ARG A 333 -7.11 -15.81 13.96
N LEU A 334 -6.64 -14.73 14.58
CA LEU A 334 -5.29 -14.61 15.12
C LEU A 334 -5.05 -15.59 16.27
N LYS A 335 -6.00 -15.74 17.21
CA LYS A 335 -5.92 -16.74 18.28
C LYS A 335 -5.84 -18.16 17.73
N LYS A 336 -6.65 -18.49 16.72
CA LYS A 336 -6.56 -19.77 16.01
C LYS A 336 -5.18 -19.96 15.37
N ARG A 337 -4.67 -18.95 14.65
CA ARG A 337 -3.35 -18.99 14.02
C ARG A 337 -2.23 -19.12 15.05
N LEU A 338 -2.31 -18.43 16.19
CA LEU A 338 -1.35 -18.54 17.28
C LEU A 338 -1.30 -19.97 17.82
N ASN A 339 -2.46 -20.59 18.03
CA ASN A 339 -2.54 -21.99 18.48
C ASN A 339 -1.89 -22.94 17.45
N GLU A 340 -2.16 -22.76 16.15
CA GLU A 340 -1.53 -23.56 15.08
C GLU A 340 0.00 -23.40 15.08
N LEU A 341 0.50 -22.18 15.24
CA LEU A 341 1.94 -21.90 15.32
C LEU A 341 2.56 -22.50 16.58
N GLN A 342 1.88 -22.43 17.73
CA GLN A 342 2.36 -23.04 18.98
C GLN A 342 2.47 -24.56 18.88
N VAL A 343 1.55 -25.22 18.16
CA VAL A 343 1.66 -26.66 17.87
C VAL A 343 2.91 -26.94 17.02
N GLN A 344 3.12 -26.16 15.96
CA GLN A 344 4.30 -26.30 15.08
C GLN A 344 5.62 -25.96 15.79
N GLN A 345 5.58 -25.05 16.77
CA GLN A 345 6.75 -24.58 17.50
C GLN A 345 7.51 -25.73 18.18
N ARG A 346 6.80 -26.74 18.68
CA ARG A 346 7.42 -27.91 19.30
C ARG A 346 8.31 -28.66 18.31
N ASP A 347 7.82 -28.88 17.10
CA ASP A 347 8.57 -29.57 16.04
C ASP A 347 9.72 -28.71 15.50
N ILE A 348 9.49 -27.39 15.35
CA ILE A 348 10.54 -26.44 14.96
C ILE A 348 11.66 -26.40 16.00
N ASN A 349 11.34 -26.32 17.29
CA ASN A 349 12.34 -26.32 18.37
C ASN A 349 13.06 -27.66 18.47
N ARG A 350 12.39 -28.79 18.23
CA ARG A 350 13.06 -30.10 18.17
C ARG A 350 14.05 -30.21 17.00
N ARG A 351 13.69 -29.67 15.83
CA ARG A 351 14.49 -29.81 14.60
C ARG A 351 15.60 -28.78 14.47
N LEU A 352 15.34 -27.55 14.93
CA LEU A 352 16.15 -26.37 14.68
C LEU A 352 16.58 -25.63 15.96
N GLY A 353 16.09 -26.03 17.13
CA GLY A 353 16.48 -25.44 18.41
C GLY A 353 17.82 -25.99 18.93
N ASP A 354 18.44 -25.21 19.81
CA ASP A 354 19.67 -25.57 20.53
C ASP A 354 19.38 -25.90 22.02
N GLY A 355 18.13 -25.76 22.47
CA GLY A 355 17.65 -26.24 23.78
C GLY A 355 17.96 -25.33 24.97
N ASN A 356 18.38 -24.09 24.73
CA ASN A 356 18.70 -23.14 25.79
C ASN A 356 17.44 -22.66 26.57
N ASP A 357 17.65 -22.14 27.77
CA ASP A 357 16.57 -21.74 28.68
C ASP A 357 15.63 -20.68 28.10
N PHE A 358 16.14 -19.78 27.25
CA PHE A 358 15.32 -18.80 26.54
C PHE A 358 14.42 -19.46 25.49
N GLU A 359 14.94 -20.43 24.73
CA GLU A 359 14.14 -21.22 23.78
C GLU A 359 13.05 -22.03 24.49
N GLN A 360 13.36 -22.61 25.64
CA GLN A 360 12.37 -23.31 26.46
C GLN A 360 11.29 -22.34 26.94
N SER A 361 11.69 -21.15 27.38
CA SER A 361 10.77 -20.10 27.83
C SER A 361 9.79 -19.66 26.74
N LEU A 362 10.20 -19.65 25.47
CA LEU A 362 9.33 -19.30 24.32
C LEU A 362 8.17 -20.28 24.12
N THR A 363 8.18 -21.45 24.75
CA THR A 363 7.06 -22.41 24.68
C THR A 363 5.90 -22.04 25.60
N ASN A 364 6.09 -21.07 26.51
CA ASN A 364 5.03 -20.60 27.39
C ASN A 364 3.99 -19.77 26.59
N PRO A 365 2.74 -20.23 26.45
CA PRO A 365 1.74 -19.55 25.64
C PRO A 365 1.33 -18.17 26.20
N ASN A 366 1.50 -17.97 27.51
CA ASN A 366 1.04 -16.79 28.25
C ASN A 366 2.04 -15.62 28.24
N LEU A 367 3.18 -15.75 27.55
CA LEU A 367 4.10 -14.63 27.41
C LEU A 367 3.45 -13.49 26.64
N SER A 368 3.60 -12.26 27.14
CA SER A 368 3.30 -11.06 26.35
C SER A 368 4.23 -11.00 25.13
N ALA A 369 3.83 -10.26 24.09
CA ALA A 369 4.64 -10.09 22.90
C ALA A 369 5.98 -9.44 23.22
N ALA A 370 6.01 -8.49 24.15
CA ALA A 370 7.24 -7.85 24.61
C ALA A 370 8.22 -8.87 25.23
N THR A 371 7.76 -9.67 26.20
CA THR A 371 8.60 -10.67 26.87
C THR A 371 9.03 -11.78 25.90
N PHE A 372 8.12 -12.24 25.04
CA PHE A 372 8.43 -13.23 24.00
C PHE A 372 9.52 -12.70 23.05
N GLY A 373 9.41 -11.45 22.60
CA GLY A 373 10.40 -10.81 21.74
C GLY A 373 11.78 -10.73 22.41
N ASN A 374 11.82 -10.38 23.70
CA ASN A 374 13.07 -10.32 24.46
C ASN A 374 13.75 -11.69 24.56
N TYR A 375 13.03 -12.74 24.92
CA TYR A 375 13.59 -14.10 24.98
C TYR A 375 14.03 -14.62 23.61
N MET A 376 13.28 -14.31 22.55
CA MET A 376 13.66 -14.67 21.19
C MET A 376 14.98 -14.01 20.76
N ILE A 377 15.17 -12.72 21.08
CA ILE A 377 16.41 -11.99 20.78
C ILE A 377 17.58 -12.57 21.60
N GLN A 378 17.36 -12.87 22.88
CA GLN A 378 18.40 -13.45 23.75
C GLN A 378 18.82 -14.84 23.25
N ALA A 379 17.86 -15.72 22.93
CA ALA A 379 18.12 -17.02 22.32
C ALA A 379 18.91 -16.88 21.00
N TYR A 380 18.52 -15.97 20.12
CA TYR A 380 19.21 -15.72 18.86
C TYR A 380 20.66 -15.25 19.08
N ASN A 381 20.87 -14.29 19.99
CA ASN A 381 22.19 -13.73 20.28
C ASN A 381 23.15 -14.74 20.92
N LEU A 382 22.67 -15.73 21.66
CA LEU A 382 23.50 -16.82 22.18
C LEU A 382 24.00 -17.76 21.07
N ARG A 383 23.23 -17.88 19.99
CA ARG A 383 23.52 -18.80 18.88
C ARG A 383 24.35 -18.13 17.79
N LYS A 384 24.20 -16.82 17.59
CA LYS A 384 24.89 -16.03 16.56
C LYS A 384 26.43 -16.18 16.56
N PRO A 385 27.15 -16.20 17.71
CA PRO A 385 28.60 -16.38 17.76
C PRO A 385 29.08 -17.75 17.27
N ARG A 386 28.20 -18.76 17.24
CA ARG A 386 28.51 -20.12 16.76
C ARG A 386 28.40 -20.24 15.22
N GLY A 387 28.16 -19.13 14.53
CA GLY A 387 27.96 -19.04 13.09
C GLY A 387 26.48 -18.93 12.71
N SER A 388 26.13 -17.99 11.81
CA SER A 388 24.78 -17.93 11.23
C SER A 388 24.58 -19.14 10.32
N SER A 389 23.81 -20.11 10.80
CA SER A 389 23.41 -21.27 10.01
C SER A 389 22.03 -21.03 9.41
N LYS A 390 21.76 -21.63 8.24
CA LYS A 390 20.43 -21.66 7.63
C LYS A 390 19.34 -22.09 8.62
N LYS A 391 19.67 -23.01 9.55
CA LYS A 391 18.79 -23.48 10.62
C LYS A 391 18.43 -22.36 11.62
N LEU A 392 19.40 -21.52 12.01
CA LEU A 392 19.17 -20.41 12.93
C LEU A 392 18.25 -19.35 12.30
N GLU A 393 18.46 -19.03 11.02
CA GLU A 393 17.61 -18.08 10.30
C GLU A 393 16.17 -18.61 10.10
N GLU A 394 16.02 -19.91 9.78
CA GLU A 394 14.71 -20.55 9.70
C GLU A 394 14.00 -20.57 11.06
N TRP A 395 14.71 -20.89 12.13
CA TRP A 395 14.20 -20.84 13.51
C TRP A 395 13.75 -19.42 13.90
N TYR A 396 14.58 -18.42 13.64
CA TYR A 396 14.31 -17.02 13.97
C TYR A 396 13.12 -16.47 13.19
N LYS A 397 13.04 -16.78 11.89
CA LYS A 397 11.92 -16.38 11.04
C LYS A 397 10.59 -16.93 11.56
N PHE A 398 10.56 -18.20 11.93
CA PHE A 398 9.36 -18.83 12.48
C PHE A 398 8.91 -18.16 13.80
N HIS A 399 9.85 -17.88 14.70
CA HIS A 399 9.53 -17.22 15.98
C HIS A 399 9.11 -15.76 15.78
N CYS A 400 9.62 -15.08 14.75
CA CYS A 400 9.11 -13.76 14.35
C CYS A 400 7.64 -13.82 13.93
N GLU A 401 7.20 -14.88 13.24
CA GLU A 401 5.77 -15.05 12.89
C GLU A 401 4.89 -15.17 14.14
N ILE A 402 5.33 -15.91 15.17
CA ILE A 402 4.62 -15.99 16.46
C ILE A 402 4.57 -14.62 17.13
N LEU A 403 5.70 -13.93 17.19
CA LEU A 403 5.80 -12.60 17.78
C LEU A 403 4.87 -11.60 17.09
N ASP A 404 4.82 -11.61 15.77
CA ASP A 404 3.96 -10.72 14.98
C ASP A 404 2.47 -10.99 15.21
N VAL A 405 2.07 -12.26 15.35
CA VAL A 405 0.69 -12.61 15.71
C VAL A 405 0.35 -12.17 17.13
N LYS A 406 1.26 -12.37 18.10
CA LYS A 406 1.07 -11.90 19.48
C LYS A 406 0.89 -10.38 19.56
N LYS A 407 1.76 -9.62 18.90
CA LYS A 407 1.64 -8.14 18.81
C LYS A 407 0.30 -7.70 18.23
N GLN A 408 -0.18 -8.40 17.20
CA GLN A 408 -1.48 -8.09 16.59
C GLN A 408 -2.65 -8.37 17.52
N ILE A 409 -2.62 -9.47 18.28
CA ILE A 409 -3.67 -9.78 19.28
C ILE A 409 -3.69 -8.69 20.36
N GLU A 410 -2.53 -8.36 20.93
CA GLU A 410 -2.42 -7.32 21.98
C GLU A 410 -2.84 -5.93 21.48
N SER A 411 -2.71 -5.63 20.18
CA SER A 411 -3.18 -4.36 19.61
C SER A 411 -4.69 -4.25 19.40
N LEU A 412 -5.41 -5.37 19.55
CA LEU A 412 -6.87 -5.45 19.37
C LEU A 412 -7.62 -5.61 20.69
N GLU A 413 -6.90 -5.85 21.79
CA GLU A 413 -7.41 -5.87 23.17
C GLU A 413 -7.32 -4.48 23.77
#